data_AF-A0A6P9DB42-F1
#
_entry.id   AF-A0A6P9DB42-F1
#
_cell.length_a   1.000
_cell.length_b   1.000
_cell.length_c   1.000
_cell.angle_alpha   90.00
_cell.angle_beta   90.00
_cell.angle_gamma   90.00
#
_symmetry.space_group_name_H-M   'P 1'
#
loop_
_entity.id
_entity.type
_entity.pdbx_description
1 polymer ?
#
loop_
_entity_poly.entity_id
_entity_poly.type
_entity_poly.pdbx_seq_one_letter_code
_entity_poly.pdbx_strand_id
1 'polypeptide(L)'
;MNNMIMVWYHCDGTSPAWQVAEQEEASSPNWVFRAGTEHFVSVHIEEIPENAADVAHLSFLHNPSVISGNDLRFTDNHRWAFFRHTWEAEWQPEPEPNGHCSVMLLTHHVLLFGKPIAFLDLHVSARQIGPGLVMMALSHAFLGKGLIIQTVTPLEPLLQHVVHQIYFPRNVPSFIAKLILWAEQVQFERDVMIWNNKRFLSKPLLVKEDAAILRHRRWFSQFYSQNSQKLSAQKGQLDW
;
A
#
# COMPACT_ATOMS: atom_id res chain seq x y z
N MET A 1 21.09 3.61 -5.38
CA MET A 1 20.58 3.72 -4.00
C MET A 1 19.61 2.58 -3.76
N ASN A 2 19.64 1.97 -2.57
CA ASN A 2 18.69 0.92 -2.14
C ASN A 2 18.62 -0.34 -3.05
N ASN A 3 19.67 -0.66 -3.82
CA ASN A 3 19.66 -1.70 -4.87
C ASN A 3 18.52 -1.57 -5.91
N MET A 4 18.01 -0.35 -6.10
CA MET A 4 16.96 -0.05 -7.06
C MET A 4 17.46 0.92 -8.14
N ILE A 5 16.91 0.79 -9.33
CA ILE A 5 17.03 1.77 -10.41
C ILE A 5 15.73 2.54 -10.45
N MET A 6 15.80 3.86 -10.29
CA MET A 6 14.66 4.76 -10.36
C MET A 6 14.83 5.69 -11.54
N VAL A 7 13.72 6.01 -12.21
CA VAL A 7 13.68 6.95 -13.33
C VAL A 7 12.76 8.10 -12.98
N TRP A 8 13.22 9.32 -13.21
CA TRP A 8 12.37 10.50 -13.11
C TRP A 8 11.56 10.66 -14.39
N TYR A 9 10.25 10.85 -14.23
CA TYR A 9 9.35 11.14 -15.33
C TYR A 9 8.58 12.42 -15.06
N HIS A 10 8.59 13.32 -16.03
CA HIS A 10 7.69 14.47 -16.07
C HIS A 10 7.30 14.70 -17.53
N CYS A 11 6.00 14.82 -17.83
CA CYS A 11 5.52 14.96 -19.21
C CYS A 11 6.06 16.20 -19.93
N ASP A 12 6.35 17.27 -19.18
CA ASP A 12 6.98 18.50 -19.69
C ASP A 12 8.52 18.47 -19.73
N GLY A 13 9.15 17.33 -19.41
CA GLY A 13 10.61 17.17 -19.45
C GLY A 13 11.38 17.95 -18.38
N THR A 14 10.74 18.31 -17.27
CA THR A 14 11.40 19.04 -16.17
C THR A 14 12.33 18.12 -15.37
N SER A 15 13.38 18.72 -14.79
CA SER A 15 14.30 18.02 -13.89
C SER A 15 13.61 17.55 -12.60
N PRO A 16 14.18 16.54 -11.90
CA PRO A 16 13.69 16.08 -10.60
C PRO A 16 13.45 17.22 -9.61
N ALA A 17 12.21 17.35 -9.13
CA ALA A 17 11.84 18.34 -8.12
C ALA A 17 12.11 17.85 -6.68
N TRP A 18 12.28 16.54 -6.51
CA TRP A 18 12.68 15.91 -5.25
C TRP A 18 13.60 14.72 -5.51
N GLN A 19 14.27 14.27 -4.45
CA GLN A 19 15.09 13.06 -4.46
C GLN A 19 14.54 12.08 -3.43
N VAL A 20 14.56 10.79 -3.78
CA VAL A 20 14.25 9.74 -2.82
C VAL A 20 15.44 9.62 -1.86
N ALA A 21 15.22 9.84 -0.57
CA ALA A 21 16.28 9.69 0.42
C ALA A 21 16.82 8.26 0.46
N GLU A 22 18.14 8.12 0.61
CA GLU A 22 18.74 6.81 0.86
C GLU A 22 18.18 6.24 2.17
N GLN A 23 17.78 4.97 2.15
CA GLN A 23 17.27 4.31 3.34
C GLN A 23 18.43 3.58 4.00
N GLU A 24 18.79 3.98 5.22
CA GLU A 24 19.87 3.36 5.99
C GLU A 24 19.64 1.85 6.11
N GLU A 25 18.39 1.40 6.23
CA GLU A 25 18.02 -0.01 6.29
C GLU A 25 18.27 -0.75 4.98
N ALA A 26 18.11 -0.12 3.81
CA ALA A 26 18.34 -0.78 2.53
C ALA A 26 19.82 -0.75 2.10
N SER A 27 20.60 0.21 2.62
CA SER A 27 22.03 0.38 2.32
C SER A 27 22.96 -0.19 3.40
N SER A 28 22.46 -0.47 4.60
CA SER A 28 23.26 -1.01 5.70
C SER A 28 23.63 -2.49 5.49
N PRO A 29 24.88 -2.89 5.78
CA PRO A 29 25.30 -4.29 5.70
C PRO A 29 24.56 -5.19 6.70
N ASN A 30 23.94 -4.62 7.73
CA ASN A 30 23.21 -5.36 8.77
C ASN A 30 21.83 -5.81 8.33
N TRP A 31 21.33 -5.27 7.22
CA TRP A 31 20.05 -5.61 6.63
C TRP A 31 20.25 -6.42 5.36
N VAL A 32 19.27 -7.24 5.04
CA VAL A 32 19.33 -8.10 3.86
C VAL A 32 17.95 -8.23 3.25
N PHE A 33 17.92 -8.20 1.91
CA PHE A 33 16.75 -8.61 1.13
C PHE A 33 16.38 -10.06 1.47
N ARG A 34 15.10 -10.32 1.74
CA ARG A 34 14.62 -11.65 2.13
C ARG A 34 13.73 -12.31 1.09
N ALA A 35 12.86 -11.54 0.44
CA ALA A 35 11.91 -12.00 -0.57
C ALA A 35 11.25 -10.82 -1.29
N GLY A 36 10.57 -11.10 -2.40
CA GLY A 36 9.69 -10.14 -3.06
C GLY A 36 8.53 -10.83 -3.77
N THR A 37 7.49 -10.06 -4.07
CA THR A 37 6.32 -10.47 -4.84
C THR A 37 6.07 -9.48 -5.98
N GLU A 38 5.41 -9.94 -7.03
CA GLU A 38 5.12 -9.15 -8.23
C GLU A 38 3.68 -9.36 -8.67
N HIS A 39 2.99 -8.27 -9.01
CA HIS A 39 1.60 -8.26 -9.41
C HIS A 39 1.36 -7.31 -10.59
N PHE A 40 0.47 -7.71 -11.50
CA PHE A 40 -0.05 -6.86 -12.57
C PHE A 40 -1.51 -6.54 -12.24
N VAL A 41 -1.81 -5.26 -12.03
CA VAL A 41 -3.11 -4.81 -11.49
C VAL A 41 -3.80 -3.90 -12.49
N SER A 42 -5.08 -4.19 -12.79
CA SER A 42 -5.88 -3.41 -13.75
C SER A 42 -6.57 -2.25 -13.05
N VAL A 43 -5.83 -1.18 -12.79
CA VAL A 43 -6.31 -0.02 -12.03
C VAL A 43 -5.56 1.25 -12.45
N HIS A 44 -6.13 2.43 -12.19
CA HIS A 44 -5.36 3.67 -12.30
C HIS A 44 -4.35 3.78 -11.13
N ILE A 45 -3.14 4.27 -11.38
CA ILE A 45 -2.05 4.34 -10.39
C ILE A 45 -2.46 5.02 -9.07
N GLU A 46 -3.31 6.05 -9.10
CA GLU A 46 -3.79 6.78 -7.91
C GLU A 46 -4.60 5.90 -6.94
N GLU A 47 -5.31 4.89 -7.44
CA GLU A 47 -6.21 4.11 -6.60
C GLU A 47 -5.49 3.13 -5.68
N ILE A 48 -4.22 2.80 -5.97
CA ILE A 48 -3.39 1.95 -5.11
C ILE A 48 -3.04 2.70 -3.80
N PRO A 49 -2.37 3.88 -3.84
CA PRO A 49 -2.08 4.64 -2.64
C PRO A 49 -3.31 5.31 -2.00
N GLU A 50 -4.43 5.48 -2.71
CA GLU A 50 -5.69 5.95 -2.11
C GLU A 50 -6.15 5.04 -0.95
N ASN A 51 -5.83 3.74 -0.98
CA ASN A 51 -6.11 2.82 0.13
C ASN A 51 -5.50 3.28 1.46
N ALA A 52 -4.38 4.01 1.44
CA ALA A 52 -3.80 4.55 2.67
C ALA A 52 -4.72 5.58 3.36
N ALA A 53 -5.49 6.32 2.56
CA ALA A 53 -6.44 7.32 3.04
C ALA A 53 -7.85 6.75 3.28
N ASP A 54 -8.21 5.63 2.66
CA ASP A 54 -9.44 4.88 2.95
C ASP A 54 -9.24 3.97 4.17
N VAL A 55 -9.20 4.52 5.39
CA VAL A 55 -8.96 3.69 6.59
C VAL A 55 -10.08 2.66 6.84
N ALA A 56 -11.29 2.92 6.33
CA ALA A 56 -12.45 2.07 6.57
C ALA A 56 -12.30 0.69 5.92
N HIS A 57 -11.71 0.58 4.71
CA HIS A 57 -11.56 -0.70 4.02
C HIS A 57 -10.81 -1.74 4.86
N LEU A 58 -9.87 -1.33 5.73
CA LEU A 58 -9.12 -2.22 6.62
C LEU A 58 -10.03 -3.10 7.50
N SER A 59 -11.12 -2.52 8.00
CA SER A 59 -12.07 -3.24 8.86
C SER A 59 -12.98 -4.18 8.07
N PHE A 60 -13.21 -3.94 6.78
CA PHE A 60 -14.12 -4.73 5.96
C PHE A 60 -13.40 -5.80 5.11
N LEU A 61 -12.26 -5.46 4.52
CA LEU A 61 -11.50 -6.35 3.63
C LEU A 61 -10.43 -7.16 4.37
N HIS A 62 -9.80 -6.56 5.39
CA HIS A 62 -8.64 -7.13 6.05
C HIS A 62 -8.92 -7.66 7.46
N ASN A 63 -10.17 -7.61 7.95
CA ASN A 63 -10.53 -8.22 9.22
C ASN A 63 -10.44 -9.77 9.24
N PRO A 64 -10.90 -10.49 8.19
CA PRO A 64 -10.75 -11.94 8.16
C PRO A 64 -9.28 -12.36 8.14
N SER A 65 -8.96 -13.47 8.82
CA SER A 65 -7.60 -14.02 8.86
C SER A 65 -6.97 -14.11 7.47
N VAL A 66 -5.68 -13.79 7.36
CA VAL A 66 -4.88 -14.07 6.15
C VAL A 66 -4.89 -15.56 5.77
N ILE A 67 -5.14 -16.48 6.72
CA ILE A 67 -5.24 -17.92 6.46
C ILE A 67 -6.54 -18.28 5.70
N SER A 68 -7.55 -17.40 5.72
CA SER A 68 -8.76 -17.57 4.91
C SER A 68 -8.53 -17.32 3.41
N GLY A 69 -7.32 -16.95 2.99
CA GLY A 69 -6.97 -16.75 1.59
C GLY A 69 -7.30 -15.35 1.06
N ASN A 70 -7.18 -15.18 -0.26
CA ASN A 70 -7.33 -13.92 -0.98
C ASN A 70 -8.70 -13.77 -1.67
N ASP A 71 -9.45 -14.87 -1.88
CA ASP A 71 -10.76 -14.83 -2.54
C ASP A 71 -11.85 -14.33 -1.58
N LEU A 72 -12.25 -13.07 -1.77
CA LEU A 72 -13.23 -12.38 -0.93
C LEU A 72 -14.59 -13.08 -0.82
N ARG A 73 -14.93 -14.00 -1.73
CA ARG A 73 -16.17 -14.79 -1.64
C ARG A 73 -16.14 -15.84 -0.53
N PHE A 74 -14.94 -16.17 -0.04
CA PHE A 74 -14.71 -17.27 0.90
C PHE A 74 -13.91 -16.85 2.14
N THR A 75 -13.52 -15.58 2.26
CA THR A 75 -12.72 -15.09 3.40
C THR A 75 -13.50 -15.14 4.72
N ASP A 76 -14.82 -14.91 4.68
CA ASP A 76 -15.71 -15.03 5.82
C ASP A 76 -16.13 -16.49 6.06
N ASN A 77 -15.17 -17.29 6.54
CA ASN A 77 -15.36 -18.70 6.84
C ASN A 77 -15.31 -18.96 8.35
N HIS A 78 -16.34 -19.62 8.89
CA HIS A 78 -16.42 -20.03 10.29
C HIS A 78 -15.19 -20.81 10.80
N ARG A 79 -14.49 -21.55 9.91
CA ARG A 79 -13.29 -22.32 10.28
C ARG A 79 -12.17 -21.47 10.88
N TRP A 80 -12.04 -20.22 10.45
CA TRP A 80 -10.98 -19.30 10.87
C TRP A 80 -11.50 -18.08 11.62
N ALA A 81 -12.80 -18.03 11.93
CA ALA A 81 -13.43 -16.88 12.59
C ALA A 81 -12.84 -16.57 13.99
N PHE A 82 -12.12 -17.51 14.60
CA PHE A 82 -11.42 -17.30 15.86
C PHE A 82 -10.14 -16.46 15.71
N PHE A 83 -9.57 -16.34 14.52
CA PHE A 83 -8.37 -15.54 14.25
C PHE A 83 -8.76 -14.34 13.38
N ARG A 84 -8.68 -13.14 13.94
CA ARG A 84 -9.07 -11.90 13.27
C ARG A 84 -8.00 -10.83 13.41
N HIS A 85 -8.09 -9.85 12.52
CA HIS A 85 -7.24 -8.68 12.52
C HIS A 85 -8.08 -7.43 12.76
N THR A 86 -7.57 -6.51 13.59
CA THR A 86 -8.12 -5.16 13.68
C THR A 86 -7.03 -4.15 13.44
N TRP A 87 -7.43 -2.98 12.99
CA TRP A 87 -6.52 -1.97 12.48
C TRP A 87 -6.91 -0.62 13.06
N GLU A 88 -5.91 0.10 13.54
CA GLU A 88 -6.02 1.53 13.83
C GLU A 88 -5.13 2.24 12.83
N ALA A 89 -5.67 3.18 12.06
CA ALA A 89 -4.87 3.89 11.08
C ALA A 89 -5.24 5.37 10.98
N GLU A 90 -4.24 6.17 10.65
CA GLU A 90 -4.40 7.55 10.27
C GLU A 90 -3.49 7.88 9.08
N TRP A 91 -3.97 8.77 8.22
CA TRP A 91 -3.23 9.22 7.04
C TRP A 91 -3.20 10.73 6.96
N GLN A 92 -2.05 11.27 6.58
CA GLN A 92 -1.84 12.69 6.33
C GLN A 92 -0.72 12.95 5.30
N PRO A 93 -0.81 14.05 4.52
CA PRO A 93 0.33 14.53 3.75
C PRO A 93 1.42 15.07 4.69
N GLU A 94 2.68 14.97 4.28
CA GLU A 94 3.78 15.61 4.99
C GLU A 94 3.83 17.13 4.70
N PRO A 95 4.31 17.95 5.65
CA PRO A 95 4.54 19.37 5.41
C PRO A 95 5.78 19.60 4.52
N GLU A 96 5.92 20.83 4.01
CA GLU A 96 7.14 21.25 3.32
C GLU A 96 8.40 21.07 4.19
N PRO A 97 9.55 20.65 3.60
CA PRO A 97 9.83 20.50 2.16
C PRO A 97 9.40 19.15 1.55
N ASN A 98 8.71 18.29 2.32
CA ASN A 98 8.31 16.95 1.91
C ASN A 98 6.86 16.91 1.36
N GLY A 99 6.37 18.00 0.76
CA GLY A 99 4.98 18.06 0.25
C GLY A 99 4.64 16.98 -0.80
N HIS A 100 5.66 16.40 -1.43
CA HIS A 100 5.56 15.26 -2.34
C HIS A 100 5.38 13.89 -1.63
N CYS A 101 5.34 13.87 -0.29
CA CYS A 101 5.18 12.68 0.52
C CYS A 101 3.87 12.69 1.32
N SER A 102 3.41 11.50 1.66
CA SER A 102 2.36 11.30 2.66
C SER A 102 2.74 10.14 3.59
N VAL A 103 2.14 10.09 4.77
CA VAL A 103 2.38 9.05 5.75
C VAL A 103 1.06 8.47 6.25
N MET A 104 1.03 7.16 6.34
CA MET A 104 0.02 6.40 7.06
C MET A 104 0.68 5.72 8.26
N LEU A 105 0.14 5.97 9.44
CA LEU A 105 0.50 5.25 10.66
C LEU A 105 -0.58 4.21 10.91
N LEU A 106 -0.17 2.95 11.04
CA LEU A 106 -1.04 1.81 11.17
C LEU A 106 -0.59 0.97 12.35
N THR A 107 -1.51 0.61 13.23
CA THR A 107 -1.31 -0.45 14.22
C THR A 107 -2.19 -1.64 13.88
N HIS A 108 -1.54 -2.77 13.65
CA HIS A 108 -2.19 -4.05 13.40
C HIS A 108 -2.28 -4.84 14.69
N HIS A 109 -3.50 -5.23 15.07
CA HIS A 109 -3.74 -6.09 16.22
C HIS A 109 -4.24 -7.46 15.77
N VAL A 110 -3.79 -8.48 16.49
CA VAL A 110 -4.27 -9.86 16.32
C VAL A 110 -5.23 -10.22 17.44
N LEU A 111 -6.41 -10.71 17.07
CA LEU A 111 -7.39 -11.26 17.99
C LEU A 111 -7.47 -12.78 17.85
N LEU A 112 -7.32 -13.49 18.96
CA LEU A 112 -7.63 -14.93 19.06
C LEU A 112 -8.82 -15.14 19.98
N PHE A 113 -9.85 -15.81 19.49
CA PHE A 113 -11.13 -16.01 20.18
C PHE A 113 -11.72 -14.69 20.72
N GLY A 114 -11.57 -13.61 19.94
CA GLY A 114 -12.03 -12.26 20.31
C GLY A 114 -11.19 -11.55 21.37
N LYS A 115 -10.07 -12.13 21.82
CA LYS A 115 -9.15 -11.50 22.78
C LYS A 115 -7.89 -10.98 22.06
N PRO A 116 -7.46 -9.74 22.32
CA PRO A 116 -6.25 -9.19 21.72
C PRO A 116 -5.01 -9.92 22.24
N ILE A 117 -4.06 -10.16 21.34
CA ILE A 117 -2.78 -10.81 21.62
C ILE A 117 -1.66 -9.80 21.38
N ALA A 118 -1.47 -8.90 22.35
CA ALA A 118 -0.61 -7.72 22.20
C ALA A 118 0.84 -8.02 21.79
N PHE A 119 1.36 -9.22 22.08
CA PHE A 119 2.72 -9.60 21.68
C PHE A 119 2.87 -9.87 20.17
N LEU A 120 1.76 -9.97 19.43
CA LEU A 120 1.70 -10.12 17.97
C LEU A 120 1.39 -8.79 17.27
N ASP A 121 1.23 -7.69 18.02
CA ASP A 121 0.90 -6.41 17.44
C ASP A 121 2.06 -5.88 16.59
N LEU A 122 1.73 -5.32 15.43
CA LEU A 122 2.67 -4.81 14.46
C LEU A 122 2.36 -3.34 14.18
N HIS A 123 3.34 -2.48 14.42
CA HIS A 123 3.24 -1.07 14.04
C HIS A 123 3.87 -0.87 12.67
N VAL A 124 3.19 -0.14 11.80
CA VAL A 124 3.64 0.16 10.44
C VAL A 124 3.57 1.65 10.21
N SER A 125 4.67 2.22 9.74
CA SER A 125 4.71 3.58 9.17
C SER A 125 4.90 3.43 7.66
N ALA A 126 3.82 3.61 6.91
CA ALA A 126 3.85 3.59 5.44
C ALA A 126 4.02 5.01 4.92
N ARG A 127 5.23 5.31 4.44
CA ARG A 127 5.57 6.60 3.83
C ARG A 127 5.52 6.49 2.32
N GLN A 128 4.58 7.18 1.70
CA GLN A 128 4.50 7.31 0.25
C GLN A 128 5.38 8.48 -0.21
N ILE A 129 6.15 8.25 -1.28
CA ILE A 129 7.06 9.22 -1.90
C ILE A 129 6.66 9.36 -3.36
N GLY A 130 6.01 10.47 -3.71
CA GLY A 130 5.45 10.66 -5.04
C GLY A 130 4.35 9.65 -5.37
N PRO A 131 4.08 9.42 -6.68
CA PRO A 131 2.94 8.60 -7.09
C PRO A 131 3.20 7.08 -7.08
N GLY A 132 4.45 6.62 -7.02
CA GLY A 132 4.81 5.23 -7.35
C GLY A 132 5.73 4.51 -6.37
N LEU A 133 5.99 5.07 -5.19
CA LEU A 133 6.89 4.47 -4.21
C LEU A 133 6.29 4.58 -2.81
N VAL A 134 6.21 3.46 -2.08
CA VAL A 134 5.80 3.42 -0.67
C VAL A 134 6.83 2.61 0.12
N MET A 135 7.25 3.17 1.24
CA MET A 135 8.17 2.54 2.19
C MET A 135 7.42 2.24 3.48
N MET A 136 7.23 0.96 3.78
CA MET A 136 6.55 0.50 4.98
C MET A 136 7.58 0.06 6.02
N ALA A 137 7.86 0.95 6.98
CA ALA A 137 8.70 0.62 8.12
C ALA A 137 7.86 -0.15 9.15
N LEU A 138 8.24 -1.40 9.38
CA LEU A 138 7.62 -2.32 10.32
C LEU A 138 8.34 -2.22 11.67
N SER A 139 7.59 -2.21 12.77
CA SER A 139 8.13 -2.24 14.13
C SER A 139 7.33 -3.21 14.98
N HIS A 140 8.02 -4.22 15.52
CA HIS A 140 7.43 -5.26 16.36
C HIS A 140 8.27 -5.42 17.63
N ALA A 141 7.61 -5.58 18.78
CA ALA A 141 8.26 -5.58 20.10
C ALA A 141 9.40 -6.62 20.23
N PHE A 142 9.24 -7.79 19.60
CA PHE A 142 10.22 -8.90 19.68
C PHE A 142 11.08 -9.09 18.43
N LEU A 143 10.55 -8.72 17.25
CA LEU A 143 11.23 -8.96 15.98
C LEU A 143 12.08 -7.76 15.57
N GLY A 144 11.92 -6.63 16.26
CA GLY A 144 12.59 -5.38 15.95
C GLY A 144 11.95 -4.72 14.73
N LYS A 145 12.80 -4.15 13.88
CA LYS A 145 12.38 -3.41 12.69
C LYS A 145 12.43 -4.27 11.43
N GLY A 146 11.52 -4.00 10.51
CA GLY A 146 11.51 -4.51 9.14
C GLY A 146 11.21 -3.40 8.15
N LEU A 147 11.45 -3.64 6.87
CA LEU A 147 11.12 -2.68 5.81
C LEU A 147 10.50 -3.44 4.63
N ILE A 148 9.33 -3.02 4.19
CA ILE A 148 8.78 -3.41 2.88
C ILE A 148 8.85 -2.19 1.96
N ILE A 149 9.44 -2.37 0.78
CA ILE A 149 9.43 -1.38 -0.29
C ILE A 149 8.39 -1.83 -1.31
N GLN A 150 7.40 -0.99 -1.56
CA GLN A 150 6.42 -1.15 -2.62
C GLN A 150 6.73 -0.16 -3.74
N THR A 151 6.84 -0.66 -4.97
CA THR A 151 6.92 0.19 -6.17
C THR A 151 5.74 -0.07 -7.07
N VAL A 152 5.17 0.99 -7.63
CA VAL A 152 4.10 0.95 -8.62
C VAL A 152 4.61 1.60 -9.90
N THR A 153 4.78 0.79 -10.95
CA THR A 153 5.23 1.25 -12.27
C THR A 153 4.06 1.19 -13.25
N PRO A 154 3.62 2.33 -13.80
CA PRO A 154 2.63 2.32 -14.87
C PRO A 154 3.17 1.66 -16.14
N LEU A 155 2.49 0.62 -16.60
CA LEU A 155 2.74 0.00 -17.91
C LEU A 155 1.78 0.56 -18.95
N GLU A 156 0.53 0.79 -18.55
CA GLU A 156 -0.52 1.45 -19.33
C GLU A 156 -1.37 2.34 -18.40
N PRO A 157 -2.26 3.21 -18.91
CA PRO A 157 -3.08 4.08 -18.06
C PRO A 157 -3.88 3.36 -16.97
N LEU A 158 -4.28 2.10 -17.22
CA LEU A 158 -5.03 1.26 -16.30
C LEU A 158 -4.34 -0.09 -16.03
N LEU A 159 -3.03 -0.20 -16.27
CA LEU A 159 -2.26 -1.41 -15.96
C LEU A 159 -0.98 -1.04 -15.20
N GLN A 160 -0.89 -1.51 -13.97
CA GLN A 160 0.20 -1.19 -13.05
C GLN A 160 0.99 -2.46 -12.71
N HIS A 161 2.31 -2.35 -12.77
CA HIS A 161 3.22 -3.38 -12.27
C HIS A 161 3.63 -3.00 -10.84
N VAL A 162 3.19 -3.81 -9.88
CA VAL A 162 3.44 -3.60 -8.44
C VAL A 162 4.42 -4.64 -7.94
N VAL A 163 5.48 -4.18 -7.27
CA VAL A 163 6.49 -5.04 -6.66
C VAL A 163 6.61 -4.72 -5.19
N HIS A 164 6.55 -5.75 -4.34
CA HIS A 164 6.89 -5.67 -2.92
C HIS A 164 8.23 -6.36 -2.67
N GLN A 165 9.11 -5.72 -1.92
CA GLN A 165 10.41 -6.27 -1.51
C GLN A 165 10.56 -6.11 -0.01
N ILE A 166 10.87 -7.20 0.70
CA ILE A 166 11.02 -7.17 2.16
C ILE A 166 12.49 -7.30 2.58
N TYR A 167 12.91 -6.42 3.46
CA TYR A 167 14.23 -6.33 4.05
C TYR A 167 14.11 -6.48 5.57
N PHE A 168 15.01 -7.26 6.14
CA PHE A 168 15.09 -7.46 7.59
C PHE A 168 16.55 -7.51 8.05
N PRO A 169 16.83 -7.20 9.33
CA PRO A 169 18.13 -7.45 9.94
C PRO A 169 18.57 -8.92 9.76
N ARG A 170 19.87 -9.13 9.57
CA ARG A 170 20.45 -10.46 9.28
C ARG A 170 20.15 -11.51 10.36
N ASN A 171 20.06 -11.08 11.63
CA ASN A 171 19.78 -11.93 12.78
C ASN A 171 18.33 -12.43 12.86
N VAL A 172 17.40 -11.83 12.11
CA VAL A 172 16.02 -12.32 12.06
C VAL A 172 15.93 -13.53 11.12
N PRO A 173 15.32 -14.66 11.53
CA PRO A 173 15.18 -15.82 10.66
C PRO A 173 14.41 -15.51 9.37
N SER A 174 14.91 -15.96 8.22
CA SER A 174 14.33 -15.62 6.91
C SER A 174 12.86 -16.05 6.74
N PHE A 175 12.41 -17.10 7.42
CA PHE A 175 11.02 -17.56 7.32
C PHE A 175 10.04 -16.57 7.94
N ILE A 176 10.46 -15.78 8.94
CA ILE A 176 9.63 -14.73 9.55
C ILE A 176 9.32 -13.65 8.52
N ALA A 177 10.35 -13.14 7.84
CA ALA A 177 10.16 -12.15 6.78
C ALA A 177 9.28 -12.69 5.64
N LYS A 178 9.46 -13.96 5.24
CA LYS A 178 8.62 -14.60 4.23
C LYS A 178 7.16 -14.75 4.68
N LEU A 179 6.92 -15.04 5.96
CA LEU A 179 5.57 -15.12 6.52
C LEU A 179 4.88 -13.75 6.53
N ILE A 180 5.60 -12.69 6.91
CA ILE A 180 5.10 -11.31 6.88
C ILE A 180 4.76 -10.90 5.46
N LEU A 181 5.68 -11.13 4.50
CA LEU A 181 5.44 -10.81 3.10
C LEU A 181 4.29 -11.63 2.51
N TRP A 182 4.14 -12.91 2.87
CA TRP A 182 2.98 -13.70 2.46
C TRP A 182 1.66 -13.14 3.02
N ALA A 183 1.64 -12.72 4.28
CA ALA A 183 0.46 -12.12 4.89
C ALA A 183 0.10 -10.76 4.26
N GLU A 184 1.11 -9.97 3.88
CA GLU A 184 0.94 -8.74 3.09
C GLU A 184 0.40 -9.07 1.70
N GLN A 185 1.02 -10.00 0.97
CA GLN A 185 0.58 -10.45 -0.35
C GLN A 185 -0.89 -10.87 -0.37
N VAL A 186 -1.33 -11.67 0.61
CA VAL A 186 -2.74 -12.11 0.69
C VAL A 186 -3.68 -10.92 0.85
N GLN A 187 -3.29 -9.92 1.64
CA GLN A 187 -4.09 -8.71 1.82
C GLN A 187 -4.12 -7.88 0.54
N PHE A 188 -2.96 -7.63 -0.06
CA PHE A 188 -2.85 -6.92 -1.33
C PHE A 188 -3.70 -7.58 -2.43
N GLU A 189 -3.71 -8.91 -2.51
CA GLU A 189 -4.53 -9.64 -3.49
C GLU A 189 -6.05 -9.50 -3.24
N ARG A 190 -6.48 -9.24 -2.00
CA ARG A 190 -7.88 -8.86 -1.71
C ARG A 190 -8.20 -7.48 -2.26
N ASP A 191 -7.27 -6.53 -2.17
CA ASP A 191 -7.43 -5.22 -2.79
C ASP A 191 -7.47 -5.33 -4.31
N VAL A 192 -6.63 -6.18 -4.91
CA VAL A 192 -6.66 -6.47 -6.36
C VAL A 192 -8.03 -6.97 -6.80
N MET A 193 -8.70 -7.81 -6.00
CA MET A 193 -10.08 -8.22 -6.32
C MET A 193 -11.06 -7.03 -6.34
N ILE A 194 -10.90 -6.04 -5.46
CA ILE A 194 -11.73 -4.84 -5.46
C ILE A 194 -11.38 -3.94 -6.63
N TRP A 195 -10.10 -3.64 -6.85
CA TRP A 195 -9.66 -2.76 -7.94
C TRP A 195 -10.08 -3.29 -9.32
N ASN A 196 -9.95 -4.59 -9.57
CA ASN A 196 -10.36 -5.19 -10.85
C ASN A 196 -11.89 -5.24 -11.05
N ASN A 197 -12.69 -4.96 -10.02
CA ASN A 197 -14.16 -5.04 -10.07
C ASN A 197 -14.85 -3.74 -9.62
N LYS A 198 -14.12 -2.64 -9.42
CA LYS A 198 -14.67 -1.33 -9.06
C LYS A 198 -14.69 -0.38 -10.26
N ARG A 199 -15.44 0.70 -10.12
CA ARG A 199 -15.39 1.85 -11.04
C ARG A 199 -14.88 3.07 -10.28
N PHE A 200 -13.90 3.76 -10.84
CA PHE A 200 -13.48 5.05 -10.31
C PHE A 200 -14.61 6.09 -10.44
N LEU A 201 -14.93 6.76 -9.34
CA LEU A 201 -15.88 7.87 -9.29
C LEU A 201 -15.12 9.14 -8.90
N SER A 202 -15.08 10.15 -9.78
CA SER A 202 -14.40 11.42 -9.49
C SER A 202 -15.08 12.22 -8.37
N LYS A 203 -16.40 12.06 -8.22
CA LYS A 203 -17.22 12.68 -7.16
C LYS A 203 -18.00 11.59 -6.40
N PRO A 204 -17.34 10.82 -5.52
CA PRO A 204 -18.01 9.82 -4.72
C PRO A 204 -18.88 10.48 -3.64
N LEU A 205 -19.89 9.76 -3.16
CA LEU A 205 -20.65 10.14 -1.96
C LEU A 205 -19.82 9.72 -0.75
N LEU A 206 -19.43 10.69 0.08
CA LEU A 206 -18.53 10.47 1.21
C LEU A 206 -19.19 10.90 2.50
N VAL A 207 -18.98 10.11 3.55
CA VAL A 207 -19.32 10.52 4.93
C VAL A 207 -18.15 11.29 5.55
N LYS A 208 -18.33 11.81 6.76
CA LYS A 208 -17.31 12.62 7.43
C LYS A 208 -16.03 11.82 7.68
N GLU A 209 -16.19 10.54 7.94
CA GLU A 209 -15.14 9.57 8.23
C GLU A 209 -14.25 9.33 7.00
N ASP A 210 -14.76 9.52 5.78
CA ASP A 210 -14.01 9.35 4.53
C ASP A 210 -13.25 10.61 4.09
N ALA A 211 -13.21 11.66 4.92
CA ALA A 211 -12.64 12.96 4.53
C ALA A 211 -11.16 12.87 4.10
N ALA A 212 -10.44 11.84 4.56
CA ALA A 212 -9.07 11.57 4.15
C ALA A 212 -8.95 11.26 2.64
N ILE A 213 -9.94 10.59 2.04
CA ILE A 213 -9.94 10.26 0.60
C ILE A 213 -9.87 11.54 -0.25
N LEU A 214 -10.69 12.55 0.06
CA LEU A 214 -10.64 13.84 -0.67
C LEU A 214 -9.33 14.58 -0.45
N ARG A 215 -8.76 14.50 0.76
CA ARG A 215 -7.46 15.10 1.05
C ARG A 215 -6.35 14.41 0.26
N HIS A 216 -6.39 13.08 0.16
CA HIS A 216 -5.47 12.30 -0.67
C HIS A 216 -5.58 12.70 -2.14
N ARG A 217 -6.77 12.69 -2.74
CA ARG A 217 -6.94 13.08 -4.15
C ARG A 217 -6.45 14.50 -4.43
N ARG A 218 -6.70 15.44 -3.52
CA ARG A 218 -6.17 16.80 -3.63
C ARG A 218 -4.64 16.81 -3.60
N TRP A 219 -4.05 16.10 -2.65
CA TRP A 219 -2.60 15.96 -2.54
C TRP A 219 -2.00 15.27 -3.78
N PHE A 220 -2.58 14.16 -4.25
CA PHE A 220 -2.10 13.38 -5.39
C PHE A 220 -2.20 14.15 -6.72
N SER A 221 -3.15 15.07 -6.84
CA SER A 221 -3.32 15.89 -8.05
C SER A 221 -2.08 16.72 -8.41
N GLN A 222 -1.16 16.97 -7.47
CA GLN A 222 0.10 17.68 -7.72
C GLN A 222 1.03 16.93 -8.68
N PHE A 223 0.86 15.61 -8.83
CA PHE A 223 1.69 14.78 -9.71
C PHE A 223 1.24 14.82 -11.18
N TYR A 224 0.19 15.61 -11.48
CA TYR A 224 -0.31 15.81 -12.84
C TYR A 224 -0.21 17.30 -13.23
N SER A 225 0.26 17.54 -14.45
CA SER A 225 0.30 18.88 -15.05
C SER A 225 -0.84 19.05 -16.06
N GLN A 226 -0.96 20.25 -16.63
CA GLN A 226 -1.96 20.52 -17.67
C GLN A 226 -1.74 19.67 -18.93
N ASN A 227 -0.49 19.31 -19.21
CA ASN A 227 -0.09 18.52 -20.38
C ASN A 227 -0.10 17.01 -20.10
N SER A 228 -0.44 16.58 -18.88
CA SER A 228 -0.62 15.17 -18.58
C SER A 228 -1.70 14.56 -19.47
N GLN A 229 -1.40 13.39 -20.02
CA GLN A 229 -2.34 12.66 -20.87
C GLN A 229 -3.60 12.31 -20.08
N LYS A 230 -4.76 12.65 -20.64
CA LYS A 230 -6.06 12.32 -20.05
C LYS A 230 -6.61 11.09 -20.74
N LEU A 231 -7.11 10.14 -19.96
CA LEU A 231 -7.87 9.03 -20.52
C LEU A 231 -9.17 9.59 -21.11
N SER A 232 -9.29 9.59 -22.44
CA SER A 232 -10.56 9.86 -23.10
C SER A 232 -11.46 8.65 -22.87
N ALA A 233 -12.43 8.77 -21.97
CA ALA A 233 -13.47 7.76 -21.86
C ALA A 233 -14.20 7.71 -23.21
N GLN A 234 -14.03 6.63 -23.98
CA GLN A 234 -14.99 6.33 -25.02
C GLN A 234 -16.33 6.18 -24.30
N LYS A 235 -17.26 7.09 -24.56
CA LYS A 235 -18.68 6.87 -24.26
C LYS A 235 -19.13 5.73 -25.17
N GLY A 236 -18.75 4.50 -24.84
CA GLY A 236 -19.36 3.32 -25.42
C GLY A 236 -20.84 3.39 -25.09
N GLN A 237 -21.68 3.37 -26.12
CA GLN A 237 -23.09 3.03 -25.95
C GLN A 237 -23.11 1.66 -25.26
N LEU A 238 -23.56 1.65 -24.00
CA LEU A 238 -23.94 0.41 -23.34
C LEU A 238 -25.29 -0.01 -23.95
N ASP A 239 -25.26 -0.44 -25.20
CA ASP A 239 -26.34 -1.22 -25.78
C ASP A 239 -26.15 -2.64 -25.26
N TRP A 240 -26.78 -2.92 -24.11
CA TRP A 240 -27.07 -4.27 -23.64
C TRP A 240 -28.49 -4.66 -24.04
#